data_AF-A0A3D2K9C2-F1
#
_entry.id   AF-A0A3D2K9C2-F1
#
_cell.length_a   1.000
_cell.length_b   1.000
_cell.length_c   1.000
_cell.angle_alpha   90.00
_cell.angle_beta   90.00
_cell.angle_gamma   90.00
#
_symmetry.space_group_name_H-M   'P 1'
#
loop_
_entity.id
_entity.type
_entity.pdbx_description
1 polymer ?
#
loop_
_entity_poly.entity_id
_entity_poly.type
_entity_poly.pdbx_seq_one_letter_code
_entity_poly.pdbx_strand_id
1 'polypeptide(L)' 'MIELTKLNDVKFTVNADIIELVEETPDTVVTLTTGRKLIVKESRQDVTNLVIAYRRSIFSQLE' A
#
# COMPACT_ATOMS: atom_id res chain seq x y z
N MET A 1 0.00 8.29 4.33
CA MET A 1 0.98 7.19 4.33
C MET A 1 0.29 5.92 4.81
N ILE A 2 0.56 4.77 4.18
CA ILE A 2 0.12 3.45 4.65
C ILE A 2 1.34 2.63 5.08
N GLU A 3 1.23 1.85 6.15
CA GLU A 3 2.27 0.90 6.59
C GLU A 3 2.10 -0.42 5.84
N LEU A 4 3.21 -0.96 5.35
CA LEU A 4 3.30 -2.27 4.69
C LEU A 4 4.52 -3.02 5.23
N THR A 5 4.54 -4.33 5.00
CA THR A 5 5.57 -5.23 5.52
C THR A 5 6.26 -5.93 4.36
N LYS A 6 7.58 -5.80 4.28
CA LYS A 6 8.37 -6.58 3.32
C LYS A 6 8.37 -8.06 3.69
N LEU A 7 8.76 -8.92 2.75
CA LEU A 7 8.93 -10.36 2.99
C LEU A 7 9.93 -10.69 4.13
N ASN A 8 10.86 -9.79 4.44
CA ASN A 8 11.82 -9.94 5.53
C ASN A 8 11.35 -9.34 6.87
N ASP A 9 10.03 -9.18 7.06
CA ASP A 9 9.40 -8.62 8.26
C ASP A 9 9.79 -7.18 8.61
N VAL A 10 10.48 -6.48 7.71
CA VAL A 10 10.76 -5.04 7.85
C VAL A 10 9.53 -4.25 7.45
N LYS A 11 8.98 -3.55 8.43
CA LYS A 11 7.90 -2.57 8.25
C LYS A 11 8.40 -1.30 7.60
N PHE A 12 7.60 -0.72 6.73
CA PHE A 12 7.88 0.57 6.10
C PHE A 12 6.59 1.28 5.74
N THR A 13 6.66 2.60 5.58
CA THR A 13 5.52 3.40 5.13
C THR A 13 5.70 3.86 3.70
N VAL A 14 4.65 3.78 2.90
CA VAL A 14 4.62 4.30 1.53
C VAL A 14 3.50 5.32 1.37
N ASN A 15 3.70 6.28 0.46
CA ASN A 15 2.63 7.19 0.07
C ASN A 15 1.60 6.40 -0.77
N ALA A 16 0.35 6.38 -0.31
CA ALA A 16 -0.73 5.66 -0.97
C ALA A 16 -1.15 6.30 -2.30
N ASP A 17 -0.94 7.61 -2.47
CA ASP A 17 -1.34 8.36 -3.66
C ASP A 17 -0.42 8.14 -4.87
N ILE A 18 0.77 7.55 -4.64
CA ILE A 18 1.73 7.20 -5.71
C ILE A 18 1.70 5.71 -6.06
N ILE A 19 0.81 4.94 -5.45
CA ILE A 19 0.60 3.55 -5.83
C ILE A 19 -0.15 3.54 -7.16
N GLU A 20 0.47 2.95 -8.16
CA GLU A 20 -0.08 2.84 -9.50
C GLU A 20 -0.86 1.53 -9.67
N LEU A 21 -0.27 0.43 -9.22
CA LEU A 21 -0.81 -0.91 -9.44
C LEU A 21 -0.47 -1.84 -8.27
N VAL A 22 -1.41 -2.70 -7.89
CA VAL A 22 -1.22 -3.76 -6.91
C VAL A 22 -1.66 -5.08 -7.53
N GLU A 23 -0.71 -6.00 -7.70
CA GLU A 23 -0.91 -7.32 -8.30
C GLU A 23 -0.49 -8.40 -7.31
N GLU A 24 -1.08 -9.59 -7.41
CA GLU A 24 -0.77 -10.73 -6.54
C GLU A 24 -0.45 -11.95 -7.41
N THR A 25 0.83 -12.32 -7.50
CA THR A 25 1.32 -13.49 -8.24
C THR A 25 2.75 -13.88 -7.85
N PRO A 26 2.98 -15.00 -7.12
CA PRO A 26 2.18 -15.50 -6.00
C PRO A 26 2.21 -14.56 -4.78
N ASP A 27 3.21 -13.70 -4.70
CA ASP A 27 3.36 -12.63 -3.71
C ASP A 27 2.68 -11.34 -4.20
N THR A 28 2.40 -10.42 -3.29
CA THR A 28 1.82 -9.12 -3.63
C THR A 28 2.90 -8.11 -4.02
N VAL A 29 2.76 -7.53 -5.22
CA VAL A 29 3.65 -6.52 -5.77
C VAL A 29 2.91 -5.19 -5.88
N VAL A 30 3.43 -4.18 -5.21
CA VAL A 30 2.99 -2.79 -5.29
C VAL A 30 3.93 -2.03 -6.23
N THR A 31 3.41 -1.60 -7.37
CA THR A 31 4.12 -0.76 -8.34
C THR A 31 3.76 0.70 -8.08
N LEU A 32 4.79 1.54 -7.96
CA LEU A 32 4.63 2.99 -7.81
C LEU A 32 4.66 3.69 -9.16
N THR A 33 4.14 4.91 -9.23
CA THR A 33 4.18 5.78 -10.43
C THR A 33 5.59 6.12 -10.91
N THR A 34 6.61 5.82 -10.11
CA THR A 34 8.03 5.94 -10.47
C THR A 34 8.57 4.70 -11.19
N GLY A 35 7.77 3.65 -11.37
CA GLY A 35 8.18 2.33 -11.86
C GLY A 35 8.84 1.44 -10.78
N ARG A 36 9.05 1.96 -9.56
CA ARG A 36 9.59 1.18 -8.44
C ARG A 36 8.57 0.12 -8.00
N LYS A 37 9.05 -1.12 -7.87
CA LYS A 37 8.25 -2.26 -7.39
C LYS A 37 8.62 -2.62 -5.95
N LEU A 38 7.61 -2.91 -5.14
CA LEU A 38 7.74 -3.30 -3.74
C LEU A 38 6.99 -4.62 -3.53
N ILE A 39 7.69 -5.62 -3.00
CA ILE A 39 7.09 -6.91 -2.66
C ILE A 39 6.73 -6.90 -1.18
N VAL A 40 5.48 -7.21 -0.88
CA VAL A 40 4.90 -7.07 0.46
C VAL A 40 4.17 -8.34 0.89
N LYS A 41 3.99 -8.50 2.21
CA LYS A 41 3.28 -9.64 2.81
C LYS A 41 1.76 -9.45 2.82
N GLU A 42 1.30 -8.20 2.76
CA GLU A 42 -0.11 -7.84 2.68
C GLU A 42 -0.72 -8.31 1.35
N SER A 43 -1.91 -8.89 1.39
CA SER A 43 -2.63 -9.25 0.16
C SER A 43 -3.04 -8.00 -0.62
N ARG A 44 -3.41 -8.17 -1.90
CA ARG A 44 -3.99 -7.08 -2.70
C ARG A 44 -5.19 -6.42 -2.00
N GLN A 45 -6.01 -7.21 -1.30
CA GLN A 45 -7.17 -6.71 -0.57
C GLN A 45 -6.79 -5.90 0.67
N ASP A 46 -5.77 -6.33 1.41
CA ASP A 46 -5.27 -5.61 2.59
C ASP A 46 -4.71 -4.24 2.20
N VAL A 47 -3.88 -4.20 1.16
CA VAL A 47 -3.36 -2.94 0.61
C VAL A 47 -4.50 -2.00 0.21
N THR A 48 -5.53 -2.53 -0.46
CA THR A 48 -6.73 -1.74 -0.85
C THR A 48 -7.45 -1.17 0.38
N ASN A 49 -7.66 -1.99 1.41
CA ASN A 49 -8.32 -1.57 2.65
C ASN A 49 -7.52 -0.48 3.37
N LEU A 50 -6.19 -0.61 3.43
CA LEU A 50 -5.30 0.40 4.01
C LEU A 50 -5.39 1.73 3.27
N VAL A 51 -5.44 1.71 1.93
CA VAL A 51 -5.62 2.93 1.12
C VAL A 51 -6.99 3.57 1.39
N ILE A 52 -8.07 2.79 1.46
CA ILE A 52 -9.41 3.30 1.77
C ILE A 52 -9.45 3.91 3.17
N ALA A 53 -8.88 3.23 4.17
CA ALA A 53 -8.82 3.73 5.54
C ALA A 53 -8.03 5.03 5.64
N TYR A 54 -6.90 5.12 4.94
CA TYR A 54 -6.11 6.35 4.84
C TYR A 54 -6.90 7.50 4.21
N ARG A 55 -7.57 7.26 3.07
CA ARG A 55 -8.40 8.30 2.42
C ARG A 55 -9.53 8.76 3.35
N ARG A 56 -10.26 7.83 3.98
CA ARG A 56 -11.32 8.16 4.95
C ARG A 56 -10.79 8.99 6.11
N SER A 57 -9.63 8.62 6.66
CA SER A 57 -8.99 9.37 7.76
C SER A 57 -8.68 10.81 7.38
N ILE A 58 -8.24 11.07 6.14
CA ILE A 58 -7.97 12.45 5.68
C ILE A 58 -9.27 13.24 5.57
N PHE A 59 -10.28 12.68 4.91
CA PHE A 59 -11.53 13.42 4.66
C PHE A 59 -12.41 13.57 5.92
N SER A 60 -12.35 12.62 6.85
CA SER A 60 -13.07 12.69 8.13
C SER A 60 -12.48 13.72 9.10
N GLN A 61 -11.27 14.23 8.85
CA GLN A 61 -10.63 15.27 9.68
C GLN A 61 -10.88 16.69 9.16
N LEU A 62 -11.69 16.84 8.11
CA LEU A 62 -12.03 18.14 7.51
C LEU A 62 -13.37 18.72 8.05
N GLU A 63 -13.84 18.26 9.21
CA GLU A 63 -15.02 18.77 9.92
C GLU A 63 -14.68 19.78 11.01
#